data_AF-A0A7V9VJ48-F1
#
_entry.id   AF-A0A7V9VJ48-F1
#
_cell.length_a   1.000
_cell.length_b   1.000
_cell.length_c   1.000
_cell.angle_alpha   90.00
_cell.angle_beta   90.00
_cell.angle_gamma   90.00
#
_symmetry.space_group_name_H-M   'P 1'
#
loop_
_entity.id
_entity.type
_entity.pdbx_description
1 polymer ?
#
loop_
_entity_poly.entity_id
_entity_poly.type
_entity_poly.pdbx_seq_one_letter_code
_entity_poly.pdbx_strand_id
1 'polypeptide(L)' 'MPFVGAQVAVRKDGELLLNHAVGFADLSTEVPLTTDHLFRI' A
#
# COMPACT_ATOMS: atom_id res chain seq x y z
N MET A 1 -14.21 -6.34 -3.01
CA MET A 1 -13.38 -5.17 -2.62
C MET A 1 -13.39 -4.20 -3.79
N PRO A 2 -13.66 -2.90 -3.60
CA PRO A 2 -13.75 -1.95 -4.71
C PRO A 2 -12.40 -1.59 -5.35
N PHE A 3 -11.29 -2.11 -4.82
CA PHE A 3 -9.91 -1.91 -5.29
C PHE A 3 -9.09 -3.21 -5.22
N VAL A 4 -8.04 -3.30 -6.03
CA VAL A 4 -7.12 -4.46 -6.11
C VAL A 4 -6.13 -4.48 -4.93
N GLY A 5 -5.62 -3.31 -4.56
CA GLY A 5 -4.74 -3.11 -3.42
C GLY A 5 -4.72 -1.65 -3.01
N ALA A 6 -4.38 -1.39 -1.77
CA ALA A 6 -4.25 -0.04 -1.22
C ALA A 6 -3.10 0.03 -0.21
N GLN A 7 -2.38 1.15 -0.21
CA GLN A 7 -1.40 1.49 0.81
C GLN A 7 -1.85 2.76 1.53
N VAL A 8 -1.64 2.80 2.84
CA VAL A 8 -1.86 3.98 3.68
C VAL A 8 -0.66 4.22 4.58
N ALA A 9 -0.26 5.48 4.68
CA ALA A 9 0.73 5.93 5.66
C ALA A 9 0.19 7.14 6.43
N VAL A 10 0.38 7.15 7.75
CA VAL A 10 -0.01 8.27 8.63
C VAL A 10 1.23 8.80 9.31
N ARG A 11 1.46 10.12 9.14
CA ARG A 11 2.52 10.85 9.84
C ARG A 11 1.93 11.92 10.74
N LYS A 12 2.57 12.13 11.89
CA LYS A 12 2.28 13.24 12.80
C LYS A 12 3.59 13.83 13.26
N ASP A 13 3.74 15.15 13.11
CA ASP A 13 4.95 15.88 13.52
C ASP A 13 6.26 15.27 12.97
N GLY A 14 6.20 14.74 11.75
CA GLY A 14 7.33 14.09 11.07
C GLY A 14 7.51 12.60 11.39
N GLU A 15 6.95 12.11 12.50
CA GLU A 15 7.01 10.70 12.91
C GLU A 15 6.04 9.84 12.08
N LEU A 16 6.48 8.65 11.67
CA LEU A 16 5.65 7.67 10.96
C LEU A 16 4.92 6.79 11.98
N LEU A 17 3.62 7.02 12.14
CA LEU A 17 2.80 6.31 13.13
C LEU A 17 2.15 5.04 12.57
N LEU A 18 1.83 5.03 11.27
CA LEU A 18 1.24 3.89 10.58
C LEU A 18 1.84 3.80 9.17
N ASN A 19 2.18 2.58 8.75
CA ASN A 19 2.49 2.25 7.37
C ASN A 19 1.94 0.86 7.07
N HIS A 20 0.93 0.79 6.21
CA HIS A 20 0.18 -0.44 5.98
C HIS A 20 -0.20 -0.59 4.51
N ALA A 21 -0.12 -1.81 3.99
CA ALA A 21 -0.56 -2.18 2.67
C ALA A 21 -1.48 -3.40 2.76
N VAL A 22 -2.52 -3.41 1.93
CA VAL A 22 -3.49 -4.51 1.83
C VAL A 22 -3.81 -4.81 0.37
N GLY A 23 -4.08 -6.08 0.07
CA GLY A 23 -4.40 -6.56 -1.27
C GLY A 23 -3.16 -6.88 -2.11
N PHE A 24 -3.29 -6.76 -3.42
CA PHE A 24 -2.27 -7.20 -4.38
C PHE A 24 -1.70 -6.01 -5.18
N ALA A 25 -0.41 -6.07 -5.49
CA ALA A 25 0.22 -5.21 -6.48
C ALA A 25 -0.08 -5.70 -7.90
N ASP A 26 -0.18 -7.01 -8.07
CA ASP A 26 -0.60 -7.67 -9.31
C ASP A 26 -1.49 -8.86 -8.98
N LEU A 27 -2.74 -8.81 -9.45
CA LEU A 27 -3.73 -9.86 -9.23
C LEU A 27 -3.49 -11.08 -10.13
N SER A 28 -2.88 -10.89 -11.30
CA SER A 28 -2.64 -11.97 -12.27
C SER A 28 -1.56 -12.94 -11.81
N THR A 29 -0.61 -12.44 -11.01
CA THR A 29 0.50 -13.21 -10.44
C THR A 29 0.42 -13.32 -8.92
N GLU A 30 -0.69 -12.88 -8.32
CA GLU A 30 -0.92 -12.86 -6.87
C GLU A 30 0.21 -12.20 -6.06
N VAL A 31 0.87 -11.18 -6.62
CA VAL A 31 1.95 -10.47 -5.91
C VAL A 31 1.33 -9.59 -4.83
N PRO A 32 1.66 -9.79 -3.53
CA PRO A 32 1.13 -8.98 -2.45
C PRO A 32 1.60 -7.53 -2.57
N LEU A 33 0.71 -6.59 -2.27
CA LEU A 33 1.11 -5.20 -2.16
C LEU A 33 1.93 -4.99 -0.87
N THR A 34 3.03 -4.26 -0.98
CA THR A 34 3.89 -3.87 0.15
C THR A 34 4.00 -2.36 0.22
N THR A 35 4.54 -1.85 1.33
CA THR A 35 4.72 -0.41 1.55
C THR A 35 5.82 0.24 0.72
N ASP A 36 6.59 -0.58 -0.03
CA ASP A 36 7.73 -0.14 -0.84
C ASP A 36 7.38 -0.07 -2.34
N HIS A 37 6.15 -0.44 -2.71
CA HIS A 37 5.71 -0.38 -4.11
C HIS A 37 5.58 1.07 -4.60
N LEU A 38 5.93 1.29 -5.87
CA LEU A 38 5.82 2.59 -6.51
C LEU A 38 4.48 2.71 -7.23
N PHE A 39 3.84 3.86 -7.09
CA PHE A 39 2.61 4.21 -7.77
C PHE A 39 2.85 5.36 -8.77
N ARG A 40 2.06 5.39 -9.83
CA ARG A 40 1.92 6.58 -10.67
C ARG A 40 0.95 7.53 -9.95
N ILE A 41 1.35 8.78 -9.75
CA ILE A 41 0.56 9.83 -9.08
C ILE A 41 0.12 10.91 -10.08
#